data_AF-A0A0D8ID65-F1
#
_entry.id   AF-A0A0D8ID65-F1
#
_cell.length_a   1.000
_cell.length_b   1.000
_cell.length_c   1.000
_cell.angle_alpha   90.00
_cell.angle_beta   90.00
_cell.angle_gamma   90.00
#
_symmetry.space_group_name_H-M   'P 1'
#
loop_
_entity.id
_entity.type
_entity.pdbx_description
1 polymer ?
#
loop_
_entity_poly.entity_id
_entity_poly.type
_entity_poly.pdbx_seq_one_letter_code
_entity_poly.pdbx_strand_id
1 'polypeptide(L)'
;MCCNDNNHSHEHHHHHSHEHSHDHDHDHHHGCCSDDSHLSQDEKTLRVLLVHWINHNRTHQDSFLEWVEKAKNMDKAAAADNIQKAVEFMEKANEMLIEAKKHM
;
A
#
# COMPACT_ATOMS: atom_id res chain seq x y z
N MET A 1 58.03 -27.14 23.28
CA MET A 1 57.41 -26.68 22.02
C MET A 1 56.22 -25.82 22.38
N CYS A 2 56.13 -24.67 21.73
CA CYS A 2 55.28 -23.54 22.09
C CYS A 2 53.78 -23.84 21.92
N CYS A 3 52.99 -23.42 22.91
CA CYS A 3 51.56 -23.22 22.77
C CYS A 3 51.34 -22.02 21.85
N ASN A 4 50.80 -22.24 20.66
CA ASN A 4 50.06 -21.23 19.92
C ASN A 4 49.34 -21.95 18.80
N ASP A 5 48.01 -21.87 18.78
CA ASP A 5 47.26 -21.66 17.55
C ASP A 5 45.87 -21.18 17.96
N ASN A 6 45.75 -19.86 18.00
CA ASN A 6 44.50 -19.15 18.13
C ASN A 6 43.50 -19.72 17.12
N ASN A 7 42.39 -20.25 17.62
CA ASN A 7 41.18 -20.43 16.84
C ASN A 7 40.64 -19.03 16.47
N HIS A 8 41.11 -18.47 15.36
CA HIS A 8 40.58 -17.23 14.82
C HIS A 8 39.26 -17.54 14.09
N SER A 9 38.15 -17.41 14.81
CA SER A 9 36.84 -17.18 14.20
C SER A 9 36.87 -15.81 13.54
N HIS A 10 36.95 -15.76 12.20
CA HIS A 10 36.68 -14.53 11.47
C HIS A 10 35.21 -14.51 11.06
N GLU A 11 34.41 -13.79 11.84
CA GLU A 11 33.11 -13.30 11.40
C GLU A 11 33.34 -12.28 10.28
N HIS A 12 32.96 -12.65 9.05
CA HIS A 12 32.93 -11.70 7.94
C HIS A 12 31.53 -11.09 7.85
N HIS A 13 31.32 -10.04 8.64
CA HIS A 13 30.27 -9.07 8.39
C HIS A 13 30.58 -8.34 7.08
N HIS A 14 30.00 -8.79 5.98
CA HIS A 14 30.00 -8.04 4.72
C HIS A 14 28.96 -6.92 4.80
N HIS A 15 29.35 -5.85 5.49
CA HIS A 15 28.65 -4.57 5.43
C HIS A 15 28.99 -3.93 4.08
N HIS A 16 28.15 -4.15 3.07
CA HIS A 16 28.21 -3.38 1.84
C HIS A 16 27.50 -2.05 2.07
N SER A 17 28.21 -1.13 2.71
CA SER A 17 27.92 0.30 2.61
C SER A 17 28.30 0.75 1.20
N HIS A 18 27.36 0.63 0.27
CA HIS A 18 27.40 1.45 -0.93
C HIS A 18 26.63 2.74 -0.63
N GLU A 19 27.39 3.77 -0.22
CA GLU A 19 26.92 5.14 -0.31
C GLU A 19 26.74 5.48 -1.79
N HIS A 20 25.51 5.36 -2.26
CA HIS A 20 25.06 6.11 -3.42
C HIS A 20 24.49 7.42 -2.90
N SER A 21 25.36 8.42 -2.75
CA SER A 21 24.93 9.81 -2.85
C SER A 21 24.49 10.04 -4.29
N HIS A 22 23.24 9.70 -4.55
CA HIS A 22 22.53 10.25 -5.67
C HIS A 22 21.51 11.21 -5.09
N ASP A 23 21.94 12.47 -5.06
CA ASP A 23 21.08 13.62 -4.94
C ASP A 23 20.15 13.58 -6.16
N HIS A 24 19.00 12.95 -5.95
CA HIS A 24 17.91 12.93 -6.89
C HIS A 24 16.88 13.91 -6.36
N ASP A 25 17.20 15.19 -6.57
CA ASP A 25 16.21 16.23 -6.69
C ASP A 25 15.36 15.90 -7.93
N HIS A 26 14.43 14.98 -7.74
CA HIS A 26 13.37 14.73 -8.70
C HIS A 26 12.23 15.67 -8.35
N ASP A 27 12.45 16.93 -8.73
CA ASP A 27 11.35 17.81 -9.13
C ASP A 27 10.59 17.05 -10.23
N HIS A 28 9.56 16.32 -9.83
CA HIS A 28 8.64 15.66 -10.73
C HIS A 28 7.75 16.72 -11.35
N HIS A 29 8.37 17.52 -12.22
CA HIS A 29 7.70 18.32 -13.22
C HIS A 29 7.06 17.38 -14.25
N HIS A 30 5.93 16.77 -13.86
CA HIS A 30 4.99 16.20 -14.82
C HIS A 30 4.24 17.34 -15.51
N GLY A 31 4.98 18.05 -16.37
CA GLY A 31 4.39 18.78 -17.47
C GLY A 31 3.79 17.77 -18.44
N CYS A 32 2.53 17.39 -18.21
CA CYS A 32 1.70 16.79 -19.24
C CYS A 32 0.42 17.62 -19.38
N CYS A 33 0.44 18.45 -20.40
CA CYS A 33 -0.66 19.04 -21.14
C CYS A 33 -2.04 18.45 -20.78
N SER A 34 -2.67 19.02 -19.76
CA SER A 34 -4.11 18.95 -19.54
C SER A 34 -4.51 20.33 -19.06
N ASP A 35 -5.63 20.82 -19.59
CA ASP A 35 -6.23 22.13 -19.36
C ASP A 35 -6.71 22.28 -17.90
N ASP A 36 -5.81 22.04 -16.95
CA ASP A 36 -5.98 22.12 -15.49
C ASP A 36 -5.24 23.35 -14.94
N SER A 37 -5.15 24.42 -15.73
CA SER A 37 -4.43 25.65 -15.35
C SER A 37 -5.08 26.38 -14.16
N HIS A 38 -6.26 25.94 -13.73
CA HIS A 38 -7.06 26.57 -12.68
C HIS A 38 -7.20 25.71 -11.40
N LEU A 39 -6.67 24.49 -11.37
CA LEU A 39 -6.80 23.57 -10.24
C LEU A 39 -5.59 23.61 -9.33
N SER A 40 -5.85 23.62 -8.03
CA SER A 40 -4.81 23.55 -7.00
C SER A 40 -4.05 22.22 -7.06
N GLN A 41 -2.82 22.21 -6.54
CA GLN A 41 -2.05 20.97 -6.41
C GLN A 41 -2.79 19.94 -5.54
N ASP A 42 -3.51 20.40 -4.53
CA ASP A 42 -4.33 19.56 -3.64
C ASP A 42 -5.51 18.92 -4.40
N GLU A 43 -6.21 19.66 -5.26
CA GLU A 43 -7.28 19.10 -6.09
C GLU A 43 -6.78 18.04 -7.07
N LYS A 44 -5.62 18.28 -7.70
CA LYS A 44 -4.99 17.28 -8.59
C LYS A 44 -4.63 16.02 -7.82
N THR A 45 -4.05 16.19 -6.63
CA THR A 45 -3.70 15.09 -5.73
C THR A 45 -4.95 14.32 -5.30
N LEU A 46 -6.01 15.03 -4.90
CA LEU A 46 -7.28 14.42 -4.47
C LEU A 46 -7.93 13.59 -5.57
N ARG A 47 -7.92 14.04 -6.83
CA ARG A 47 -8.43 13.25 -7.98
C ARG A 47 -7.74 11.90 -8.09
N VAL A 48 -6.41 11.89 -7.96
CA VAL A 48 -5.59 10.67 -8.02
C VAL A 48 -5.90 9.78 -6.82
N LEU A 49 -5.96 10.35 -5.62
CA LEU A 49 -6.24 9.61 -4.38
C LEU A 49 -7.62 8.94 -4.40
N LEU A 50 -8.66 9.62 -4.87
CA LEU A 50 -10.01 9.04 -4.95
C LEU A 50 -10.04 7.78 -5.83
N VAL A 51 -9.38 7.80 -6.98
CA VAL A 51 -9.27 6.62 -7.86
C VAL A 51 -8.46 5.51 -7.19
N HIS A 52 -7.35 5.87 -6.55
CA HIS A 52 -6.49 4.94 -5.85
C HIS A 52 -7.23 4.23 -4.71
N TRP A 53 -7.94 4.96 -3.84
CA TRP A 53 -8.68 4.39 -2.72
C TRP A 53 -9.80 3.45 -3.16
N ILE A 54 -10.58 3.82 -4.19
CA ILE A 54 -11.63 2.94 -4.73
C ILE A 54 -11.01 1.61 -5.19
N ASN A 55 -9.90 1.66 -5.92
CA ASN A 55 -9.25 0.44 -6.42
C ASN A 55 -8.65 -0.39 -5.29
N HIS A 56 -7.98 0.27 -4.32
CA HIS A 56 -7.38 -0.40 -3.17
C HIS A 56 -8.42 -1.09 -2.29
N ASN A 57 -9.55 -0.43 -2.06
CA ASN A 57 -10.69 -1.02 -1.36
C ASN A 57 -11.20 -2.28 -2.07
N ARG A 58 -11.34 -2.27 -3.40
CA ARG A 58 -11.73 -3.47 -4.16
C ARG A 58 -10.77 -4.65 -3.94
N THR A 59 -9.46 -4.40 -3.97
CA THR A 59 -8.46 -5.44 -3.65
C THR A 59 -8.62 -5.99 -2.23
N HIS A 60 -8.94 -5.13 -1.26
CA HIS A 60 -9.24 -5.57 0.11
C HIS A 60 -10.53 -6.38 0.20
N GLN A 61 -11.59 -5.99 -0.52
CA GLN A 61 -12.86 -6.72 -0.56
C GLN A 61 -12.66 -8.15 -1.08
N ASP A 62 -11.92 -8.31 -2.18
CA ASP A 62 -11.60 -9.63 -2.74
C ASP A 62 -10.86 -10.48 -1.70
N SER A 63 -9.85 -9.91 -1.06
CA SER A 63 -9.09 -10.59 0.01
C SER A 63 -9.99 -10.96 1.21
N PHE A 64 -10.91 -10.08 1.59
CA PHE A 64 -11.82 -10.31 2.71
C PHE A 64 -12.81 -11.42 2.39
N LEU A 65 -13.35 -11.48 1.17
CA LEU A 65 -14.23 -12.56 0.72
C LEU A 65 -13.54 -13.93 0.78
N GLU A 66 -12.25 -14.01 0.40
CA GLU A 66 -11.49 -15.25 0.60
C GLU A 66 -11.42 -15.65 2.09
N TRP A 67 -11.25 -14.66 2.97
CA TRP A 67 -11.18 -14.90 4.42
C TRP A 67 -12.53 -15.22 5.04
N VAL A 68 -13.65 -14.75 4.48
CA VAL A 68 -15.00 -15.19 4.86
C VAL A 68 -15.10 -16.70 4.67
N GLU A 69 -14.71 -17.21 3.51
CA GLU A 69 -14.78 -18.65 3.21
C GLU A 69 -13.81 -19.46 4.08
N LYS A 70 -12.57 -18.98 4.26
CA LYS A 70 -11.60 -19.60 5.18
C LYS A 70 -12.14 -19.63 6.62
N ALA A 71 -12.77 -18.55 7.10
CA ALA A 71 -13.32 -18.48 8.44
C ALA A 71 -14.50 -19.44 8.65
N LYS A 72 -15.38 -19.60 7.64
CA LYS A 72 -16.44 -20.62 7.66
C LYS A 72 -15.85 -22.03 7.76
N ASN A 73 -14.80 -22.33 7.00
CA ASN A 73 -14.12 -23.63 7.04
C ASN A 73 -13.40 -23.93 8.37
N MET A 74 -13.13 -22.89 9.18
CA MET A 74 -12.55 -23.02 10.53
C MET A 74 -13.61 -23.00 11.65
N ASP A 75 -14.89 -23.17 11.31
CA ASP A 75 -16.03 -23.07 12.23
C ASP A 75 -16.08 -21.72 12.99
N LYS A 76 -15.58 -20.63 12.37
CA LYS A 76 -15.60 -19.27 12.93
C LYS A 76 -16.71 -18.41 12.31
N ALA A 77 -17.95 -18.92 12.33
CA ALA A 77 -19.10 -18.29 11.69
C ALA A 77 -19.28 -16.80 12.08
N ALA A 78 -19.22 -16.46 13.37
CA ALA A 78 -19.37 -15.07 13.82
C ALA A 78 -18.26 -14.13 13.29
N ALA A 79 -17.04 -14.65 13.10
CA ALA A 79 -15.96 -13.87 12.49
C ALA A 79 -16.21 -13.70 10.98
N ALA A 80 -16.63 -14.76 10.29
CA ALA A 80 -17.00 -14.70 8.88
C ALA A 80 -18.11 -13.66 8.64
N ASP A 81 -19.15 -13.63 9.48
CA ASP A 81 -20.25 -12.65 9.39
C ASP A 81 -19.76 -11.21 9.56
N ASN A 82 -18.83 -10.98 10.50
CA ASN A 82 -18.27 -9.65 10.72
C ASN A 82 -17.35 -9.22 9.56
N ILE A 83 -16.56 -10.13 9.00
CA ILE A 83 -15.73 -9.85 7.81
C ILE A 83 -16.64 -9.56 6.60
N GLN A 84 -17.73 -10.30 6.43
CA GLN A 84 -18.70 -10.05 5.36
C GLN A 84 -19.32 -8.64 5.49
N LYS A 85 -19.70 -8.23 6.70
CA LYS A 85 -20.18 -6.85 6.95
C LYS A 85 -19.11 -5.80 6.65
N ALA A 86 -17.83 -6.11 6.91
CA ALA A 86 -16.75 -5.20 6.55
C ALA A 86 -16.65 -5.01 5.02
N VAL A 87 -16.88 -6.07 4.23
CA VAL A 87 -16.97 -5.97 2.76
C VAL A 87 -18.13 -5.05 2.36
N GLU A 88 -19.32 -5.23 2.94
CA GLU A 88 -20.49 -4.38 2.65
C GLU A 88 -20.26 -2.90 3.00
N PHE A 89 -19.60 -2.61 4.12
CA PHE A 89 -19.26 -1.23 4.47
C PHE A 89 -18.19 -0.64 3.55
N MET A 90 -17.27 -1.47 3.06
CA MET A 90 -16.29 -1.04 2.07
C MET A 90 -16.94 -0.75 0.70
N GLU A 91 -17.99 -1.49 0.32
CA GLU A 91 -18.81 -1.16 -0.86
C GLU A 91 -19.44 0.23 -0.72
N LYS A 92 -20.08 0.49 0.43
CA LYS A 92 -20.67 1.81 0.73
C LYS A 92 -19.63 2.92 0.73
N ALA A 93 -18.43 2.67 1.28
CA ALA A 93 -17.34 3.63 1.21
C ALA A 93 -16.95 3.92 -0.25
N ASN A 94 -16.85 2.88 -1.10
CA ASN A 94 -16.57 3.05 -2.53
C ASN A 94 -17.66 3.84 -3.25
N GLU A 95 -18.94 3.61 -2.95
CA GLU A 95 -20.06 4.40 -3.49
C GLU A 95 -19.89 5.89 -3.18
N MET A 96 -19.56 6.23 -1.93
CA MET A 96 -19.35 7.61 -1.52
C MET A 96 -18.09 8.23 -2.13
N LEU A 97 -17.01 7.46 -2.31
CA LEU A 97 -15.80 7.92 -3.00
C LEU A 97 -16.06 8.16 -4.50
N ILE A 98 -16.86 7.31 -5.14
CA ILE A 98 -17.30 7.50 -6.52
C ILE A 98 -18.16 8.77 -6.63
N GLU A 99 -19.05 8.99 -5.67
CA GLU A 99 -19.86 10.21 -5.61
C GLU A 99 -18.97 11.44 -5.42
N ALA A 100 -18.04 11.43 -4.47
CA ALA A 100 -17.08 12.51 -4.25
C ALA A 100 -16.29 12.85 -5.52
N LYS A 101 -15.88 11.84 -6.29
CA LYS A 101 -15.18 12.01 -7.56
C LYS A 101 -15.99 12.81 -8.61
N LYS A 102 -17.33 12.80 -8.56
CA LYS A 102 -18.19 13.57 -9.48
C LYS A 102 -18.16 15.07 -9.22
N HIS A 103 -17.72 15.49 -8.02
CA HIS A 103 -17.62 16.89 -7.60
C HIS A 103 -16.21 17.44 -7.76
N MET A 104 -15.30 16.66 -8.36
CA MET A 104 -13.93 17.08 -8.62
C MET A 104 -13.83 17.87 -9.92
#